data_AF-A0A8D2KMR0-F1
#
_entry.id   AF-A0A8D2KMR0-F1
#
_cell.length_a   1.000
_cell.length_b   1.000
_cell.length_c   1.000
_cell.angle_alpha   90.00
_cell.angle_beta   90.00
_cell.angle_gamma   90.00
#
_symmetry.space_group_name_H-M   'P 1'
#
loop_
_entity.id
_entity.type
_entity.pdbx_description
1 polymer ?
#
loop_
_entity_poly.entity_id
_entity_poly.type
_entity_poly.pdbx_seq_one_letter_code
_entity_poly.pdbx_strand_id
1 'polypeptide(L)'
;MRVYIFLCLMCWVRSGYFSLSWNSKRISRKPLENKRPCIEFSHLSVKDSLKDLFIPRLKIVLMMYTRNNLNCAEPLLGLNNSLNVNFNTQKKTVWLIHGYRPMGSTPSWLSNFVRSLLHKEDINVIVVDWNHGATTFIYNRAVKNTRKVAEALTEYIQYLLTHGASLDNFHFIGMSLGAHISGFVGKIFHGGLGRITGLDPAGPKFTGKPSNSRLDYTDAKFVDVIHSDAKGLGIQEPLGHIDFYPNGGKKQPGCPKSIFSGLEYIKCDHQRAIHLFMATLETNCIFVSFPCSSYRDYKASLCVDCGSFKKNSCPRLGYEAELWKIGMKGRVEGWPHRTIVYLDTSSASPFCTYYFVLSVVAVGEAMSDGYISFRLLNQLGTIENPRLYEKSKPFYRLQEVNILAQFFTDVVNISSIGLTYFQTSNIQCSTCNYRIQSLMLKSLTYPERPPLCRYNFTLKEGKEIFLKLRACTAKNI
;
A
#
# COMPACT_ATOMS: atom_id res chain seq x y z
N MET A 1 -5.65 11.76 24.93
CA MET A 1 -4.18 11.87 25.12
C MET A 1 -3.32 11.79 23.86
N ARG A 2 -3.82 11.39 22.67
CA ARG A 2 -2.98 11.12 21.48
C ARG A 2 -2.83 12.25 20.45
N VAL A 3 -3.48 13.41 20.63
CA VAL A 3 -3.31 14.61 19.76
C VAL A 3 -2.47 15.69 20.46
N TYR A 4 -2.42 15.69 21.80
CA TYR A 4 -1.71 16.71 22.58
C TYR A 4 -0.19 16.57 22.55
N ILE A 5 0.34 15.37 22.28
CA ILE A 5 1.79 15.16 22.09
C ILE A 5 2.30 15.90 20.84
N PHE A 6 1.43 16.14 19.85
CA PHE A 6 1.77 16.90 18.63
C PHE A 6 2.05 18.38 18.91
N LEU A 7 1.49 18.94 20.01
CA LEU A 7 1.65 20.34 20.38
C LEU A 7 2.83 20.56 21.33
N CYS A 8 3.19 19.60 22.18
CA CYS A 8 4.26 19.76 23.18
C CYS A 8 5.70 19.70 22.61
N LEU A 9 5.94 19.01 21.49
CA LEU A 9 7.29 18.86 20.92
C LEU A 9 7.77 20.07 20.08
N MET A 10 6.90 21.07 19.85
CA MET A 10 7.21 22.24 19.01
C MET A 10 7.90 23.39 19.75
N CYS A 11 8.06 23.31 21.09
CA CYS A 11 8.70 24.38 21.87
C CYS A 11 10.23 24.27 21.99
N TRP A 12 10.87 23.25 21.40
CA TRP A 12 12.27 22.92 21.68
C TRP A 12 13.14 22.72 20.44
N VAL A 13 13.07 23.62 19.46
CA VAL A 13 14.20 23.84 18.52
C VAL A 13 14.26 25.32 18.18
N ARG A 14 15.01 26.08 18.98
CA ARG A 14 15.44 27.44 18.65
C ARG A 14 16.94 27.52 18.94
N SER A 15 17.72 27.69 17.87
CA SER A 15 18.97 28.46 17.78
C SER A 15 20.02 27.73 16.93
N GLY A 16 20.49 28.40 15.88
CA GLY A 16 21.47 27.89 14.93
C GLY A 16 21.64 28.86 13.77
N TYR A 17 22.50 29.84 13.98
CA TYR A 17 22.87 30.94 13.09
C TYR A 17 23.31 30.48 11.69
N PHE A 18 22.90 31.20 10.64
CA PHE A 18 23.61 31.21 9.35
C PHE A 18 23.72 32.64 8.80
N SER A 19 24.96 33.01 8.48
CA SER A 19 25.39 34.30 7.94
C SER A 19 24.95 34.47 6.48
N LEU A 20 24.49 35.67 6.16
CA LEU A 20 24.24 36.11 4.78
C LEU A 20 25.54 36.62 4.16
N SER A 21 25.96 35.99 3.06
CA SER A 21 26.89 36.57 2.09
C SER A 21 26.09 36.96 0.84
N TRP A 22 26.12 38.25 0.51
CA TRP A 22 25.39 38.86 -0.59
C TRP A 22 26.33 38.95 -1.79
N ASN A 23 25.97 38.33 -2.92
CA ASN A 23 26.68 38.54 -4.18
C ASN A 23 25.68 38.87 -5.29
N SER A 24 25.78 40.10 -5.76
CA SER A 24 25.02 40.70 -6.86
C SER A 24 25.64 40.31 -8.20
N LYS A 25 24.85 39.71 -9.10
CA LYS A 25 25.14 39.70 -10.55
C LYS A 25 23.89 40.03 -11.35
N ARG A 26 23.99 41.08 -12.17
CA ARG A 26 22.98 41.59 -13.10
C ARG A 26 22.88 40.76 -14.38
N ILE A 27 21.62 40.39 -14.68
CA ILE A 27 20.88 40.47 -15.96
C ILE A 27 21.53 39.95 -17.26
N SER A 28 20.84 39.00 -17.88
CA SER A 28 20.66 38.93 -19.34
C SER A 28 19.23 38.47 -19.63
N ARG A 29 18.35 39.38 -20.10
CA ARG A 29 17.00 39.07 -20.57
C ARG A 29 17.08 38.58 -22.02
N LYS A 30 16.74 37.31 -22.25
CA LYS A 30 16.30 36.83 -23.58
C LYS A 30 14.76 36.90 -23.63
N PRO A 31 14.16 37.31 -24.75
CA PRO A 31 12.70 37.30 -24.91
C PRO A 31 12.26 35.87 -25.27
N LEU A 32 11.32 35.28 -24.54
CA LEU A 32 10.73 34.01 -24.97
C LEU A 32 9.29 33.85 -24.46
N GLU A 33 8.39 33.80 -25.45
CA GLU A 33 7.05 33.21 -25.48
C GLU A 33 6.08 33.46 -24.32
N ASN A 34 4.94 34.04 -24.68
CA ASN A 34 3.77 34.29 -23.84
C ASN A 34 3.03 32.98 -23.46
N LYS A 35 3.73 31.99 -22.91
CA LYS A 35 3.12 30.78 -22.32
C LYS A 35 2.62 31.14 -20.92
N ARG A 36 1.35 30.83 -20.63
CA ARG A 36 0.80 31.02 -19.29
C ARG A 36 1.71 30.30 -18.27
N PRO A 37 2.00 30.92 -17.12
CA PRO A 37 2.79 30.28 -16.08
C PRO A 37 2.08 29.02 -15.58
N CYS A 38 2.84 27.95 -15.35
CA CYS A 38 2.34 26.71 -14.78
C CYS A 38 1.68 26.98 -13.43
N ILE A 39 0.59 26.27 -13.13
CA ILE A 39 0.03 26.29 -11.78
C ILE A 39 0.95 25.51 -10.86
N GLU A 40 1.30 26.14 -9.75
CA GLU A 40 2.05 25.51 -8.67
C GLU A 40 1.10 25.13 -7.53
N PHE A 41 1.48 24.08 -6.80
CA PHE A 41 0.77 23.69 -5.59
C PHE A 41 0.85 24.82 -4.57
N SER A 42 -0.23 25.11 -3.85
CA SER A 42 -0.29 26.21 -2.89
C SER A 42 0.83 26.09 -1.85
N HIS A 43 1.80 27.01 -1.92
CA HIS A 43 2.92 27.08 -0.98
C HIS A 43 2.50 27.87 0.27
N LEU A 44 2.12 27.14 1.32
CA LEU A 44 1.76 27.70 2.62
C LEU A 44 2.81 27.34 3.66
N SER A 45 2.75 28.02 4.80
CA SER A 45 3.70 27.89 5.89
C SER A 45 3.00 27.71 7.23
N VAL A 46 3.79 27.51 8.28
CA VAL A 46 3.31 27.50 9.67
C VAL A 46 2.58 28.81 10.04
N LYS A 47 2.98 29.95 9.45
CA LYS A 47 2.32 31.24 9.69
C LYS A 47 0.87 31.23 9.17
N ASP A 48 0.60 30.49 8.11
CA ASP A 48 -0.75 30.36 7.55
C ASP A 48 -1.64 29.53 8.48
N SER A 49 -1.11 28.49 9.13
CA SER A 49 -1.83 27.77 10.17
C SER A 49 -2.15 28.63 11.40
N LEU A 50 -1.26 29.57 11.77
CA LEU A 50 -1.54 30.56 12.82
C LEU A 50 -2.61 31.55 12.38
N LYS A 51 -2.53 32.04 11.14
CA LYS A 51 -3.52 32.97 10.57
C LYS A 51 -4.90 32.34 10.45
N ASP A 52 -4.96 31.06 10.07
CA ASP A 52 -6.20 30.30 9.96
C ASP A 52 -6.96 30.25 11.29
N LEU A 53 -6.30 30.30 12.45
CA LEU A 53 -6.95 30.34 13.76
C LEU A 53 -8.01 31.45 13.86
N PHE A 54 -7.72 32.62 13.28
CA PHE A 54 -8.55 33.81 13.33
C PHE A 54 -9.33 34.06 12.03
N ILE A 55 -8.73 33.76 10.88
CA ILE A 55 -9.32 34.03 9.55
C ILE A 55 -9.27 32.76 8.72
N PRO A 56 -10.24 31.85 8.90
CA PRO A 56 -10.23 30.58 8.19
C PRO A 56 -10.48 30.79 6.69
N ARG A 57 -9.75 30.06 5.85
CA ARG A 57 -9.90 30.11 4.39
C ARG A 57 -10.06 28.71 3.83
N LEU A 58 -10.94 28.54 2.86
CA LEU A 58 -11.04 27.32 2.06
C LEU A 58 -10.97 27.72 0.59
N LYS A 59 -9.92 27.29 -0.08
CA LYS A 59 -9.71 27.46 -1.52
C LYS A 59 -9.29 26.11 -2.08
N ILE A 60 -9.88 25.75 -3.22
CA ILE A 60 -9.60 24.51 -3.93
C ILE A 60 -9.07 24.88 -5.31
N VAL A 61 -7.94 24.30 -5.68
CA VAL A 61 -7.34 24.45 -7.01
C VAL A 61 -7.25 23.07 -7.64
N LEU A 62 -7.81 22.93 -8.84
CA LEU A 62 -7.76 21.69 -9.62
C LEU A 62 -6.63 21.80 -10.64
N MET A 63 -5.51 21.16 -10.31
CA MET A 63 -4.29 21.17 -11.11
C MET A 63 -4.29 19.95 -12.04
N MET A 64 -4.44 20.19 -13.34
CA MET A 64 -4.55 19.16 -14.35
C MET A 64 -3.20 18.86 -15.01
N TYR A 65 -2.90 17.57 -15.12
CA TYR A 65 -1.75 17.02 -15.80
C TYR A 65 -2.19 15.93 -16.79
N THR A 66 -1.46 15.84 -17.89
CA THR A 66 -1.57 14.84 -18.95
C THR A 66 -0.16 14.51 -19.44
N ARG A 67 -0.02 13.55 -20.34
CA ARG A 67 1.27 13.27 -20.99
C ARG A 67 1.83 14.46 -21.76
N ASN A 68 0.99 15.41 -22.17
CA ASN A 68 1.41 16.62 -22.89
C ASN A 68 2.03 17.70 -21.98
N ASN A 69 1.78 17.64 -20.66
CA ASN A 69 2.20 18.66 -19.70
C ASN A 69 2.69 18.07 -18.37
N LEU A 70 3.57 17.05 -18.45
CA LEU A 70 4.05 16.25 -17.31
C LEU A 70 4.53 17.06 -16.09
N ASN A 71 5.18 18.20 -16.32
CA ASN A 71 5.81 19.01 -15.26
C ASN A 71 5.15 20.39 -15.08
N CYS A 72 4.12 20.71 -15.87
CA CYS A 72 3.51 22.04 -15.90
C CYS A 72 2.01 21.91 -15.75
N ALA A 73 1.52 22.05 -14.52
CA ALA A 73 0.09 21.92 -14.27
C ALA A 73 -0.67 23.06 -14.94
N GLU A 74 -1.82 22.72 -15.52
CA GLU A 74 -2.76 23.69 -16.06
C GLU A 74 -4.05 23.66 -15.22
N PRO A 75 -4.85 24.73 -15.18
CA PRO A 75 -6.14 24.65 -14.49
C PRO A 75 -7.07 23.73 -15.26
N LEU A 76 -7.90 22.95 -14.53
CA LEU A 76 -8.94 22.12 -15.15
C LEU A 76 -9.92 22.95 -15.99
N LEU A 77 -10.27 24.15 -15.51
CA LEU A 77 -11.10 25.11 -16.21
C LEU A 77 -10.27 26.34 -16.59
N GLY A 78 -10.35 26.76 -17.85
CA GLY A 78 -9.71 27.98 -18.35
C GLY A 78 -10.35 29.27 -17.79
N LEU A 79 -9.80 30.43 -18.16
CA LEU A 79 -10.26 31.75 -17.69
C LEU A 79 -11.76 32.03 -17.95
N ASN A 80 -12.33 31.44 -19.00
CA ASN A 80 -13.74 31.60 -19.37
C ASN A 80 -14.63 30.47 -18.81
N ASN A 81 -14.16 29.75 -17.78
CA ASN A 81 -14.77 28.53 -17.25
C ASN A 81 -14.96 27.41 -18.29
N SER A 82 -14.27 27.48 -19.44
CA SER A 82 -14.26 26.41 -20.43
C SER A 82 -13.36 25.28 -19.95
N LEU A 83 -13.75 24.03 -20.24
CA LEU A 83 -12.89 22.88 -19.98
C LEU A 83 -11.52 23.04 -20.66
N ASN A 84 -10.46 22.63 -19.98
CA ASN A 84 -9.11 22.69 -20.53
C ASN A 84 -9.03 21.85 -21.83
N VAL A 85 -8.43 22.41 -22.88
CA VAL A 85 -8.29 21.78 -24.20
C VAL A 85 -7.52 20.47 -24.18
N ASN A 86 -6.64 20.27 -23.19
CA ASN A 86 -5.88 19.04 -23.00
C ASN A 86 -6.68 17.97 -22.24
N PHE A 87 -7.82 18.31 -21.63
CA PHE A 87 -8.68 17.33 -20.95
C PHE A 87 -9.43 16.49 -21.99
N ASN A 88 -9.28 15.18 -21.91
CA ASN A 88 -10.01 14.26 -22.78
C ASN A 88 -11.07 13.50 -21.99
N THR A 89 -12.34 13.73 -22.30
CA THR A 89 -13.50 13.14 -21.59
C THR A 89 -13.62 11.63 -21.77
N GLN A 90 -13.02 11.06 -22.81
CA GLN A 90 -13.00 9.63 -23.08
C GLN A 90 -11.90 8.89 -22.31
N LYS A 91 -10.91 9.60 -21.77
CA LYS A 91 -9.83 9.00 -20.98
C LYS A 91 -10.24 8.81 -19.52
N LYS A 92 -9.63 7.82 -18.87
CA LYS A 92 -9.68 7.66 -17.41
C LYS A 92 -9.15 8.94 -16.76
N THR A 93 -9.82 9.37 -15.70
CA THR A 93 -9.44 10.56 -14.92
C THR A 93 -9.12 10.15 -13.49
N VAL A 94 -7.86 10.32 -13.10
CA VAL A 94 -7.38 10.06 -11.74
C VAL A 94 -7.42 11.35 -10.93
N TRP A 95 -8.18 11.34 -9.83
CA TRP A 95 -8.27 12.44 -8.88
C TRP A 95 -7.36 12.17 -7.68
N LEU A 96 -6.25 12.90 -7.57
CA LEU A 96 -5.26 12.72 -6.52
C LEU A 96 -5.50 13.75 -5.39
N ILE A 97 -5.91 13.27 -4.22
CA ILE A 97 -6.37 14.12 -3.10
C ILE A 97 -5.47 13.92 -1.87
N HIS A 98 -4.78 14.99 -1.47
CA HIS A 98 -3.91 14.96 -0.29
C HIS A 98 -4.67 15.06 1.04
N GLY A 99 -3.96 14.87 2.14
CA GLY A 99 -4.51 14.89 3.51
C GLY A 99 -4.27 16.19 4.28
N TYR A 100 -4.27 16.06 5.62
CA TYR A 100 -4.02 17.14 6.59
C TYR A 100 -2.59 17.69 6.51
N ARG A 101 -2.45 19.02 6.66
CA ARG A 101 -1.22 19.77 6.32
C ARG A 101 -0.91 20.87 7.33
N PRO A 102 -0.66 20.58 8.61
CA PRO A 102 -0.50 21.63 9.62
C PRO A 102 0.68 22.59 9.34
N MET A 103 1.63 22.20 8.48
CA MET A 103 2.77 23.04 8.07
C MET A 103 2.61 23.69 6.69
N GLY A 104 1.54 23.37 5.95
CA GLY A 104 1.27 23.94 4.62
C GLY A 104 2.19 23.51 3.49
N SER A 105 3.17 22.64 3.74
CA SER A 105 4.14 22.25 2.72
C SER A 105 3.55 21.33 1.64
N THR A 106 4.00 21.54 0.40
CA THR A 106 3.79 20.64 -0.75
C THR A 106 4.28 19.22 -0.42
N PRO A 107 3.58 18.14 -0.83
CA PRO A 107 4.09 16.80 -0.55
C PRO A 107 5.31 16.54 -1.43
N SER A 108 6.37 16.04 -0.81
CA SER A 108 7.57 15.59 -1.53
C SER A 108 7.27 14.50 -2.56
N TRP A 109 6.26 13.66 -2.30
CA TRP A 109 5.86 12.57 -3.20
C TRP A 109 5.03 13.02 -4.42
N LEU A 110 4.47 14.24 -4.43
CA LEU A 110 3.42 14.63 -5.38
C LEU A 110 3.87 14.56 -6.83
N SER A 111 4.98 15.23 -7.14
CA SER A 111 5.51 15.33 -8.51
C SER A 111 5.83 13.95 -9.06
N ASN A 112 6.52 13.12 -8.28
CA ASN A 112 6.85 11.74 -8.67
C ASN A 112 5.59 10.91 -8.85
N PHE A 113 4.58 11.02 -7.97
CA PHE A 113 3.35 10.23 -8.10
C PHE A 113 2.57 10.59 -9.38
N VAL A 114 2.40 11.88 -9.67
CA VAL A 114 1.77 12.33 -10.93
C VAL A 114 2.52 11.77 -12.14
N ARG A 115 3.85 11.88 -12.13
CA ARG A 115 4.71 11.38 -13.21
C ARG A 115 4.56 9.86 -13.40
N SER A 116 4.57 9.10 -12.30
CA SER A 116 4.45 7.63 -12.35
C SER A 116 3.08 7.18 -12.86
N LEU A 117 2.00 7.89 -12.52
CA LEU A 117 0.67 7.64 -13.07
C LEU A 117 0.63 7.87 -14.60
N LEU A 118 1.17 9.00 -15.07
CA LEU A 118 1.18 9.37 -16.48
C LEU A 118 2.12 8.50 -17.33
N HIS A 119 3.20 7.97 -16.73
CA HIS A 119 4.02 6.95 -17.38
C HIS A 119 3.28 5.62 -17.52
N LYS A 120 2.50 5.20 -16.51
CA LYS A 120 1.81 3.92 -16.51
C LYS A 120 0.66 3.86 -17.52
N GLU A 121 -0.16 4.91 -17.62
CA GLU A 121 -1.36 4.93 -18.47
C GLU A 121 -1.55 6.32 -19.12
N ASP A 122 -2.19 6.39 -20.29
CA ASP A 122 -2.54 7.66 -20.94
C ASP A 122 -3.88 8.18 -20.38
N ILE A 123 -3.79 8.99 -19.33
CA ILE A 123 -4.93 9.42 -18.51
C ILE A 123 -4.90 10.91 -18.24
N ASN A 124 -6.03 11.45 -17.78
CA ASN A 124 -6.06 12.76 -17.12
C ASN A 124 -5.70 12.57 -15.65
N VAL A 125 -4.80 13.38 -15.09
CA VAL A 125 -4.52 13.41 -13.65
C VAL A 125 -4.91 14.79 -13.12
N ILE A 126 -5.82 14.82 -12.14
CA ILE A 126 -6.26 16.04 -11.46
C ILE A 126 -5.77 15.98 -10.02
N VAL A 127 -4.80 16.82 -9.68
CA VAL A 127 -4.40 17.03 -8.29
C VAL A 127 -5.36 18.03 -7.65
N VAL A 128 -6.01 17.60 -6.57
CA VAL A 128 -6.91 18.45 -5.78
C VAL A 128 -6.08 19.13 -4.69
N ASP A 129 -5.67 20.36 -4.96
CA ASP A 129 -5.03 21.21 -3.98
C ASP A 129 -6.09 21.95 -3.15
N TRP A 130 -6.35 21.41 -1.95
CA TRP A 130 -7.20 22.04 -0.93
C TRP A 130 -6.36 22.53 0.25
N ASN A 131 -5.07 22.83 0.03
CA ASN A 131 -4.10 23.10 1.08
C ASN A 131 -4.52 24.27 1.99
N HIS A 132 -5.23 25.26 1.46
CA HIS A 132 -5.82 26.34 2.25
C HIS A 132 -6.81 25.84 3.32
N GLY A 133 -7.57 24.78 3.05
CA GLY A 133 -8.46 24.15 4.04
C GLY A 133 -7.80 23.08 4.91
N ALA A 134 -6.63 22.59 4.49
CA ALA A 134 -5.86 21.55 5.20
C ALA A 134 -4.78 22.13 6.13
N THR A 135 -4.36 23.37 5.91
CA THR A 135 -3.31 24.10 6.64
C THR A 135 -3.90 24.81 7.84
N THR A 136 -4.00 24.06 8.93
CA THR A 136 -4.56 24.55 10.19
C THR A 136 -3.96 23.77 11.34
N PHE A 137 -3.90 24.36 12.54
CA PHE A 137 -3.62 23.61 13.77
C PHE A 137 -4.88 23.00 14.40
N ILE A 138 -6.07 23.42 13.95
CA ILE A 138 -7.34 22.91 14.46
C ILE A 138 -7.76 21.72 13.61
N TYR A 139 -7.31 20.52 13.98
CA TYR A 139 -7.61 19.29 13.22
C TYR A 139 -9.12 19.11 12.93
N ASN A 140 -10.00 19.42 13.89
CA ASN A 140 -11.45 19.36 13.69
C ASN A 140 -11.94 20.27 12.56
N ARG A 141 -11.27 21.38 12.28
CA ARG A 141 -11.58 22.29 11.18
C ARG A 141 -11.23 21.63 9.85
N ALA A 142 -10.02 21.06 9.72
CA ALA A 142 -9.64 20.28 8.54
C ALA A 142 -10.61 19.12 8.28
N VAL A 143 -11.02 18.39 9.33
CA VAL A 143 -12.04 17.34 9.24
C VAL A 143 -13.37 17.89 8.71
N LYS A 144 -13.87 19.01 9.24
CA LYS A 144 -15.12 19.62 8.73
C LYS A 144 -14.99 20.08 7.27
N ASN A 145 -13.82 20.61 6.89
CA ASN A 145 -13.56 21.05 5.52
C ASN A 145 -13.61 19.92 4.50
N THR A 146 -13.36 18.66 4.90
CA THR A 146 -13.45 17.52 3.96
C THR A 146 -14.80 17.40 3.25
N ARG A 147 -15.92 17.67 3.95
CA ARG A 147 -17.25 17.66 3.35
C ARG A 147 -17.44 18.81 2.36
N LYS A 148 -17.00 20.01 2.73
CA LYS A 148 -17.04 21.19 1.86
C LYS A 148 -16.21 21.00 0.58
N VAL A 149 -15.05 20.35 0.70
CA VAL A 149 -14.22 20.00 -0.46
C VAL A 149 -14.96 19.01 -1.35
N ALA A 150 -15.60 17.98 -0.79
CA ALA A 150 -16.37 17.01 -1.57
C ALA A 150 -17.58 17.64 -2.29
N GLU A 151 -18.30 18.55 -1.63
CA GLU A 151 -19.39 19.34 -2.24
C GLU A 151 -18.87 20.15 -3.43
N ALA A 152 -17.78 20.90 -3.25
CA ALA A 152 -17.19 21.67 -4.34
C ALA A 152 -16.70 20.78 -5.49
N LEU A 153 -16.05 19.64 -5.20
CA LEU A 153 -15.62 18.69 -6.24
C LEU A 153 -16.80 18.13 -7.04
N THR A 154 -17.96 17.96 -6.41
CA THR A 154 -19.18 17.46 -7.07
C THR A 154 -19.62 18.41 -8.19
N GLU A 155 -19.55 19.73 -7.98
CA GLU A 155 -19.91 20.72 -9.00
C GLU A 155 -19.02 20.58 -10.25
N TYR A 156 -17.69 20.44 -10.06
CA TYR A 156 -16.76 20.20 -11.17
C TYR A 156 -17.04 18.87 -11.86
N ILE A 157 -17.31 17.81 -11.11
CA ILE A 157 -17.61 16.50 -11.69
C ILE A 157 -18.89 16.58 -12.53
N GLN A 158 -19.96 17.19 -12.03
CA GLN A 158 -21.19 17.39 -12.78
C GLN A 158 -20.92 18.14 -14.09
N TYR A 159 -20.10 19.19 -14.05
CA TYR A 159 -19.66 19.89 -15.26
C TYR A 159 -18.90 18.98 -16.24
N LEU A 160 -18.01 18.10 -15.76
CA LEU A 160 -17.34 17.13 -16.65
C LEU A 160 -18.32 16.13 -17.27
N LEU A 161 -19.33 15.69 -16.52
CA LEU A 161 -20.36 14.77 -17.02
C LEU A 161 -21.20 15.42 -18.13
N THR A 162 -21.56 16.70 -18.01
CA THR A 162 -22.27 17.41 -19.09
C THR A 162 -21.42 17.56 -20.36
N HIS A 163 -20.10 17.43 -20.26
CA HIS A 163 -19.17 17.43 -21.39
C HIS A 163 -18.81 16.01 -21.88
N GLY A 164 -19.51 14.98 -21.39
CA GLY A 164 -19.39 13.61 -21.87
C GLY A 164 -18.36 12.75 -21.13
N ALA A 165 -17.82 13.21 -19.98
CA ALA A 165 -17.09 12.31 -19.09
C ALA A 165 -18.04 11.30 -18.42
N SER A 166 -17.49 10.20 -17.94
CA SER A 166 -18.25 9.16 -17.23
C SER A 166 -17.70 8.93 -15.83
N LEU A 167 -18.58 8.78 -14.83
CA LEU A 167 -18.21 8.44 -13.46
C LEU A 167 -17.43 7.11 -13.40
N ASP A 168 -17.69 6.19 -14.34
CA ASP A 168 -17.00 4.89 -14.42
C ASP A 168 -15.51 5.02 -14.75
N ASN A 169 -15.15 6.10 -15.44
CA ASN A 169 -13.77 6.40 -15.80
C ASN A 169 -13.03 7.16 -14.70
N PHE A 170 -13.68 7.44 -13.56
CA PHE A 170 -13.05 8.18 -12.47
C PHE A 170 -12.43 7.25 -11.42
N HIS A 171 -11.16 7.49 -11.14
CA HIS A 171 -10.41 6.83 -10.08
C HIS A 171 -9.93 7.86 -9.08
N PHE A 172 -10.53 7.86 -7.90
CA PHE A 172 -10.11 8.74 -6.80
C PHE A 172 -9.02 8.06 -5.98
N ILE A 173 -7.89 8.71 -5.81
CA ILE A 173 -6.80 8.26 -4.93
C ILE A 173 -6.66 9.29 -3.82
N GLY A 174 -7.15 8.94 -2.64
CA GLY A 174 -7.19 9.83 -1.49
C GLY A 174 -6.25 9.39 -0.38
N MET A 175 -5.39 10.29 0.10
CA MET A 175 -4.50 10.04 1.24
C MET A 175 -5.06 10.64 2.53
N SER A 176 -5.06 9.90 3.63
CA SER A 176 -5.43 10.42 4.96
C SER A 176 -6.85 11.03 4.94
N LEU A 177 -7.02 12.33 5.26
CA LEU A 177 -8.29 13.05 5.09
C LEU A 177 -8.82 13.04 3.64
N GLY A 178 -7.93 12.98 2.64
CA GLY A 178 -8.29 12.89 1.22
C GLY A 178 -9.03 11.60 0.86
N ALA A 179 -8.80 10.51 1.59
CA ALA A 179 -9.57 9.27 1.42
C ALA A 179 -11.04 9.47 1.79
N HIS A 180 -11.31 10.23 2.85
CA HIS A 180 -12.68 10.57 3.26
C HIS A 180 -13.32 11.59 2.33
N ILE A 181 -12.57 12.56 1.82
CA ILE A 181 -13.06 13.45 0.74
C ILE A 181 -13.54 12.61 -0.45
N SER A 182 -12.73 11.65 -0.89
CA SER A 182 -13.08 10.72 -1.97
C SER A 182 -14.37 9.94 -1.68
N GLY A 183 -14.50 9.41 -0.46
CA GLY A 183 -15.72 8.72 -0.01
C GLY A 183 -16.94 9.62 0.07
N PHE A 184 -16.79 10.89 0.46
CA PHE A 184 -17.90 11.84 0.48
C PHE A 184 -18.37 12.21 -0.94
N VAL A 185 -17.45 12.40 -1.89
CA VAL A 185 -17.81 12.56 -3.30
C VAL A 185 -18.57 11.32 -3.80
N GLY A 186 -18.06 10.12 -3.49
CA GLY A 186 -18.70 8.86 -3.83
C GLY A 186 -20.14 8.73 -3.35
N LYS A 187 -20.42 9.14 -2.10
CA LYS A 187 -21.78 9.17 -1.54
C LYS A 187 -22.72 10.10 -2.27
N ILE A 188 -22.24 11.30 -2.64
CA ILE A 188 -23.04 12.29 -3.37
C ILE A 188 -23.45 11.73 -4.74
N PHE A 189 -22.57 10.96 -5.38
CA PHE A 189 -22.87 10.22 -6.62
C PHE A 189 -23.44 8.82 -6.39
N HIS A 190 -23.97 8.52 -5.20
CA HIS A 190 -24.63 7.24 -4.87
C HIS A 190 -23.80 5.98 -5.20
N GLY A 191 -22.49 6.04 -4.98
CA GLY A 191 -21.58 4.93 -5.30
C GLY A 191 -21.24 4.78 -6.78
N GLY A 192 -21.64 5.74 -7.62
CA GLY A 192 -21.47 5.68 -9.08
C GLY A 192 -20.03 5.84 -9.58
N LEU A 193 -19.08 6.24 -8.72
CA LEU A 193 -17.67 6.36 -9.09
C LEU A 193 -17.06 5.01 -9.50
N GLY A 194 -16.16 5.02 -10.49
CA GLY A 194 -15.52 3.80 -10.99
C GLY A 194 -14.64 3.09 -9.97
N ARG A 195 -13.75 3.83 -9.30
CA ARG A 195 -12.85 3.32 -8.25
C ARG A 195 -12.48 4.39 -7.22
N ILE A 196 -12.41 4.01 -5.95
CA ILE A 196 -11.73 4.80 -4.90
C ILE A 196 -10.60 3.95 -4.31
N THR A 197 -9.39 4.51 -4.26
CA THR A 197 -8.28 3.96 -3.47
C THR A 197 -8.03 4.84 -2.25
N GLY A 198 -8.20 4.28 -1.05
CA GLY A 198 -7.87 4.92 0.22
C GLY A 198 -6.44 4.60 0.66
N LEU A 199 -5.56 5.60 0.62
CA LEU A 199 -4.20 5.48 1.13
C LEU A 199 -4.17 5.92 2.59
N ASP A 200 -4.04 4.95 3.50
CA ASP A 200 -4.07 5.08 4.96
C ASP A 200 -5.09 6.14 5.46
N PRO A 201 -6.41 5.89 5.28
CA PRO A 201 -7.46 6.85 5.64
C PRO A 201 -7.37 7.26 7.11
N ALA A 202 -7.61 8.53 7.43
CA ALA A 202 -7.38 9.05 8.78
C ALA A 202 -8.33 8.45 9.83
N GLY A 203 -7.78 7.90 10.92
CA GLY A 203 -8.57 7.38 12.05
C GLY A 203 -9.23 8.47 12.90
N PRO A 204 -8.50 9.49 13.38
CA PRO A 204 -9.05 10.50 14.28
C PRO A 204 -10.27 11.20 13.68
N LYS A 205 -11.39 11.15 14.41
CA LYS A 205 -12.74 11.66 14.05
C LYS A 205 -13.54 10.81 13.06
N PHE A 206 -13.00 9.71 12.55
CA PHE A 206 -13.67 8.78 11.63
C PHE A 206 -13.81 7.36 12.19
N THR A 207 -12.88 6.89 13.03
CA THR A 207 -12.98 5.61 13.76
C THR A 207 -14.31 5.49 14.51
N GLY A 208 -14.96 4.34 14.38
CA GLY A 208 -16.26 4.05 14.97
C GLY A 208 -17.43 4.88 14.42
N LYS A 209 -17.22 5.71 13.39
CA LYS A 209 -18.30 6.48 12.77
C LYS A 209 -19.10 5.63 11.78
N PRO A 210 -20.40 5.92 11.60
CA PRO A 210 -21.24 5.27 10.59
C PRO A 210 -20.70 5.51 9.18
N SER A 211 -21.08 4.64 8.24
CA SER A 211 -20.64 4.68 6.84
C SER A 211 -20.83 6.06 6.19
N ASN A 212 -21.93 6.76 6.48
CA ASN A 212 -22.21 8.11 5.97
C ASN A 212 -21.21 9.21 6.39
N SER A 213 -20.34 8.91 7.35
CA SER A 213 -19.43 9.86 8.01
C SER A 213 -17.95 9.59 7.75
N ARG A 214 -17.62 8.60 6.94
CA ARG A 214 -16.26 8.22 6.56
C ARG A 214 -16.25 7.56 5.17
N LEU A 215 -15.10 7.14 4.67
CA LEU A 215 -15.02 6.28 3.49
C LEU A 215 -15.68 4.92 3.82
N ASP A 216 -16.42 4.36 2.88
CA ASP A 216 -17.03 3.04 2.96
C ASP A 216 -17.06 2.36 1.57
N TYR A 217 -17.19 1.03 1.54
CA TYR A 217 -17.08 0.26 0.30
C TYR A 217 -18.21 0.59 -0.68
N THR A 218 -19.33 1.12 -0.20
CA THR A 218 -20.47 1.55 -1.03
C THR A 218 -20.24 2.86 -1.78
N ASP A 219 -19.13 3.56 -1.54
CA ASP A 219 -18.86 4.88 -2.11
C ASP A 219 -18.41 4.84 -3.58
N ALA A 220 -18.09 3.66 -4.11
CA ALA A 220 -17.74 3.47 -5.52
C ALA A 220 -18.05 2.03 -5.96
N LYS A 221 -18.07 1.79 -7.27
CA LYS A 221 -18.14 0.45 -7.85
C LYS A 221 -16.98 -0.46 -7.44
N PHE A 222 -15.88 0.12 -6.98
CA PHE A 222 -14.77 -0.61 -6.37
C PHE A 222 -14.01 0.31 -5.39
N VAL A 223 -13.71 -0.20 -4.21
CA VAL A 223 -13.00 0.54 -3.16
C VAL A 223 -11.90 -0.36 -2.63
N ASP A 224 -10.65 0.07 -2.76
CA ASP A 224 -9.48 -0.63 -2.23
C ASP A 224 -8.71 0.26 -1.26
N VAL A 225 -8.28 -0.29 -0.13
CA VAL A 225 -7.72 0.51 0.97
C VAL A 225 -6.39 -0.09 1.43
N ILE A 226 -5.39 0.76 1.63
CA ILE A 226 -4.08 0.36 2.17
C ILE A 226 -3.94 0.96 3.56
N HIS A 227 -3.93 0.12 4.59
CA HIS A 227 -3.73 0.51 5.99
C HIS A 227 -2.26 0.33 6.35
N SER A 228 -1.53 1.42 6.63
CA SER A 228 -0.12 1.36 6.99
C SER A 228 0.19 1.90 8.38
N ASP A 229 -0.70 2.71 8.98
CA ASP A 229 -0.56 3.26 10.34
C ASP A 229 -1.87 3.16 11.17
N ALA A 230 -2.54 2.02 11.12
CA ALA A 230 -3.81 1.75 11.81
C ALA A 230 -3.78 1.88 13.35
N LYS A 231 -2.59 2.00 13.95
CA LYS A 231 -2.41 2.26 15.40
C LYS A 231 -1.99 3.70 15.71
N GLY A 232 -1.65 4.48 14.70
CA GLY A 232 -1.24 5.89 14.80
C GLY A 232 -2.30 6.81 14.22
N LEU A 233 -2.07 7.28 13.00
CA LEU A 233 -2.93 8.24 12.29
C LEU A 233 -4.00 7.59 11.41
N GLY A 234 -3.78 6.36 10.97
CA GLY A 234 -4.71 5.61 10.12
C GLY A 234 -5.86 4.98 10.90
N ILE A 235 -6.98 4.76 10.20
CA ILE A 235 -8.12 3.99 10.71
C ILE A 235 -7.82 2.50 10.64
N GLN A 236 -8.30 1.72 11.63
CA GLN A 236 -8.04 0.28 11.68
C GLN A 236 -9.13 -0.53 10.97
N GLU A 237 -10.37 -0.05 11.04
CA GLU A 237 -11.53 -0.72 10.50
C GLU A 237 -11.44 -0.86 8.97
N PRO A 238 -11.87 -2.01 8.41
CA PRO A 238 -11.93 -2.18 6.97
C PRO A 238 -12.98 -1.23 6.39
N LEU A 239 -12.61 -0.51 5.33
CA LEU A 239 -13.43 0.48 4.66
C LEU A 239 -13.71 0.12 3.20
N GLY A 240 -12.98 -0.82 2.61
CA GLY A 240 -13.07 -1.18 1.20
C GLY A 240 -13.86 -2.44 0.91
N HIS A 241 -13.94 -2.74 -0.39
CA HIS A 241 -14.19 -4.09 -0.88
C HIS A 241 -12.99 -5.00 -0.58
N ILE A 242 -11.79 -4.43 -0.63
CA ILE A 242 -10.55 -5.06 -0.18
C ILE A 242 -9.70 -4.09 0.63
N ASP A 243 -9.20 -4.59 1.76
CA ASP A 243 -8.39 -3.84 2.70
C ASP A 243 -7.05 -4.57 2.89
N PHE A 244 -5.98 -3.91 2.45
CA PHE A 244 -4.60 -4.38 2.55
C PHE A 244 -3.96 -3.87 3.84
N TYR A 245 -3.36 -4.78 4.60
CA TYR A 245 -2.64 -4.46 5.84
C TYR A 245 -1.15 -4.85 5.73
N PRO A 246 -0.34 -4.11 4.94
CA PRO A 246 1.10 -4.35 4.85
C PRO A 246 1.77 -4.32 6.22
N ASN A 247 2.56 -5.35 6.52
CA ASN A 247 3.25 -5.53 7.80
C ASN A 247 2.28 -5.49 9.00
N GLY A 248 1.06 -6.00 8.81
CA GLY A 248 -0.03 -5.97 9.80
C GLY A 248 -0.70 -4.60 9.93
N GLY A 249 -0.37 -3.66 9.05
CA GLY A 249 -0.95 -2.33 8.88
C GLY A 249 -0.67 -1.35 10.02
N LYS A 250 0.41 -1.56 10.79
CA LYS A 250 0.67 -0.79 12.02
C LYS A 250 2.03 -0.10 12.04
N LYS A 251 3.09 -0.88 11.90
CA LYS A 251 4.47 -0.39 11.98
C LYS A 251 5.24 -0.92 10.79
N GLN A 252 5.70 0.00 9.97
CA GLN A 252 6.26 -0.29 8.66
C GLN A 252 7.78 -0.42 8.80
N PRO A 253 8.38 -1.46 8.18
CA PRO A 253 9.84 -1.60 8.15
C PRO A 253 10.50 -0.33 7.59
N GLY A 254 11.64 0.06 8.17
CA GLY A 254 12.37 1.26 7.77
C GLY A 254 11.86 2.58 8.37
N CYS A 255 10.69 2.60 9.01
CA CYS A 255 10.22 3.81 9.69
C CYS A 255 10.87 4.00 11.08
N PRO A 256 11.15 5.26 11.48
CA PRO A 256 11.72 5.54 12.79
C PRO A 256 10.83 5.02 13.93
N LYS A 257 11.45 4.43 14.95
CA LYS A 257 10.73 3.94 16.16
C LYS A 257 10.81 4.90 17.35
N SER A 258 11.62 5.95 17.23
CA SER A 258 11.88 6.89 18.32
C SER A 258 11.12 8.20 18.13
N ILE A 259 10.48 8.68 19.19
CA ILE A 259 9.81 9.98 19.24
C ILE A 259 10.81 11.13 18.97
N PHE A 260 12.10 10.93 19.29
CA PHE A 260 13.16 11.91 19.02
C PHE A 260 13.42 12.12 17.52
N SER A 261 12.90 11.27 16.64
CA SER A 261 12.94 11.48 15.18
C SER A 261 11.89 12.50 14.69
N GLY A 262 11.21 13.20 15.60
CA GLY A 262 10.36 14.35 15.30
C GLY A 262 9.18 14.00 14.39
N LEU A 263 8.99 14.80 13.34
CA LEU A 263 7.83 14.66 12.46
C LEU A 263 7.85 13.37 11.61
N GLU A 264 9.04 12.82 11.35
CA GLU A 264 9.21 11.57 10.61
C GLU A 264 8.73 10.34 11.39
N TYR A 265 8.85 10.37 12.73
CA TYR A 265 8.27 9.34 13.60
C TYR A 265 6.75 9.24 13.44
N ILE A 266 6.09 10.37 13.16
CA ILE A 266 4.63 10.46 13.06
C ILE A 266 4.15 10.23 11.62
N LYS A 267 4.94 10.64 10.62
CA LYS A 267 4.53 10.60 9.21
C LYS A 267 4.94 9.34 8.46
N CYS A 268 6.05 8.69 8.81
CA CYS A 268 6.62 7.65 7.96
C CYS A 268 5.67 6.46 7.78
N ASP A 269 5.12 5.91 8.87
CA ASP A 269 4.16 4.80 8.80
C ASP A 269 2.93 5.19 7.98
N HIS A 270 2.42 6.41 8.19
CA HIS A 270 1.26 6.96 7.50
C HIS A 270 1.51 7.12 5.99
N GLN A 271 2.68 7.61 5.59
CA GLN A 271 3.05 7.80 4.19
C GLN A 271 3.46 6.51 3.47
N ARG A 272 3.68 5.40 4.19
CA ARG A 272 4.05 4.12 3.57
C ARG A 272 2.99 3.65 2.56
N ALA A 273 1.70 3.86 2.80
CA ALA A 273 0.65 3.52 1.85
C ALA A 273 0.84 4.20 0.48
N ILE A 274 1.27 5.46 0.45
CA ILE A 274 1.60 6.20 -0.79
C ILE A 274 2.78 5.55 -1.49
N HIS A 275 3.87 5.30 -0.75
CA HIS A 275 5.09 4.73 -1.32
C HIS A 275 4.90 3.30 -1.84
N LEU A 276 4.07 2.49 -1.19
CA LEU A 276 3.71 1.16 -1.68
C LEU A 276 2.87 1.26 -2.96
N PHE A 277 1.87 2.15 -3.00
CA PHE A 277 1.09 2.37 -4.21
C PHE A 277 1.97 2.85 -5.38
N MET A 278 2.85 3.83 -5.14
CA MET A 278 3.81 4.30 -6.15
C MET A 278 4.77 3.20 -6.62
N ALA A 279 5.28 2.36 -5.72
CA ALA A 279 6.14 1.24 -6.09
C ALA A 279 5.47 0.26 -7.07
N THR A 280 4.14 0.12 -7.00
CA THR A 280 3.36 -0.71 -7.94
C THR A 280 3.24 -0.10 -9.34
N LEU A 281 3.48 1.21 -9.47
CA LEU A 281 3.55 1.92 -10.75
C LEU A 281 4.96 1.93 -11.32
N GLU A 282 5.96 2.02 -10.44
CA GLU A 282 7.36 2.31 -10.79
C GLU A 282 8.20 1.05 -10.98
N THR A 283 7.75 -0.12 -10.51
CA THR A 283 8.55 -1.35 -10.49
C THR A 283 7.75 -2.57 -10.91
N ASN A 284 8.46 -3.68 -11.15
CA ASN A 284 7.87 -4.98 -11.49
C ASN A 284 7.55 -5.83 -10.24
N CYS A 285 7.54 -5.23 -9.05
CA CYS A 285 7.33 -5.97 -7.82
C CYS A 285 5.87 -6.38 -7.66
N ILE A 286 5.67 -7.68 -7.49
CA ILE A 286 4.34 -8.26 -7.30
C ILE A 286 4.05 -8.32 -5.79
N PHE A 287 3.30 -7.33 -5.32
CA PHE A 287 2.83 -7.26 -3.93
C PHE A 287 1.65 -8.19 -3.68
N VAL A 288 1.91 -9.50 -3.79
CA VAL A 288 0.94 -10.56 -3.51
C VAL A 288 0.47 -10.48 -2.06
N SER A 289 -0.84 -10.57 -1.86
CA SER A 289 -1.49 -10.43 -0.56
C SER A 289 -2.42 -11.61 -0.30
N PHE A 290 -2.47 -12.07 0.95
CA PHE A 290 -3.16 -13.29 1.33
C PHE A 290 -4.41 -12.97 2.17
N PRO A 291 -5.61 -13.43 1.75
CA PRO A 291 -6.81 -13.31 2.56
C PRO A 291 -6.64 -14.06 3.87
N CYS A 292 -6.90 -13.39 5.00
CA CYS A 292 -6.78 -14.02 6.30
C CYS A 292 -7.66 -13.33 7.34
N SER A 293 -8.09 -14.08 8.35
CA SER A 293 -8.89 -13.57 9.48
C SER A 293 -8.13 -12.55 10.34
N SER A 294 -6.81 -12.75 10.49
CA SER A 294 -5.98 -11.84 11.27
C SER A 294 -4.51 -11.89 10.83
N TYR A 295 -3.77 -10.83 11.15
CA TYR A 295 -2.32 -10.80 10.92
C TYR A 295 -1.59 -11.91 11.70
N ARG A 296 -2.10 -12.31 12.88
CA ARG A 296 -1.52 -13.41 13.66
C ARG A 296 -1.64 -14.72 12.90
N ASP A 297 -2.81 -15.00 12.33
CA ASP A 297 -3.07 -16.25 11.60
C ASP A 297 -2.27 -16.28 10.29
N TYR A 298 -2.09 -15.11 9.65
CA TYR A 298 -1.17 -14.94 8.54
C TYR A 298 0.28 -15.26 8.94
N LYS A 299 0.76 -14.73 10.09
CA LYS A 299 2.08 -15.08 10.62
C LYS A 299 2.20 -16.55 11.05
N ALA A 300 1.10 -17.20 11.41
CA ALA A 300 1.05 -18.63 11.70
C ALA A 300 0.96 -19.49 10.42
N SER A 301 1.12 -18.93 9.23
CA SER A 301 1.00 -19.62 7.93
C SER A 301 -0.31 -20.42 7.79
N LEU A 302 -1.42 -19.92 8.33
CA LEU A 302 -2.75 -20.53 8.20
C LEU A 302 -3.48 -20.11 6.92
N CYS A 303 -2.94 -19.10 6.23
CA CYS A 303 -3.52 -18.46 5.06
C CYS A 303 -2.49 -18.42 3.91
N VAL A 304 -2.03 -19.59 3.49
CA VAL A 304 -0.98 -19.77 2.46
C VAL A 304 -1.55 -20.03 1.06
N ASP A 305 -2.86 -19.96 0.92
CA ASP A 305 -3.56 -20.00 -0.35
C ASP A 305 -4.33 -18.71 -0.59
N CYS A 306 -4.87 -18.56 -1.80
CA CYS A 306 -5.71 -17.43 -2.14
C CYS A 306 -7.16 -17.63 -1.68
N GLY A 307 -7.46 -18.46 -0.67
CA GLY A 307 -8.82 -18.69 -0.18
C GLY A 307 -9.81 -19.14 -1.27
N SER A 308 -11.00 -18.51 -1.31
CA SER A 308 -12.02 -18.74 -2.37
C SER A 308 -11.54 -18.36 -3.78
N PHE A 309 -10.40 -17.68 -3.90
CA PHE A 309 -9.84 -17.21 -5.15
C PHE A 309 -9.01 -18.29 -5.89
N LYS A 310 -9.14 -19.59 -5.56
CA LYS A 310 -8.31 -20.72 -6.09
C LYS A 310 -8.12 -20.79 -7.62
N LYS A 311 -8.99 -20.16 -8.42
CA LYS A 311 -8.89 -20.08 -9.89
C LYS A 311 -8.22 -18.79 -10.42
N ASN A 312 -7.99 -17.79 -9.57
CA ASN A 312 -7.35 -16.51 -9.87
C ASN A 312 -6.07 -16.35 -9.02
N SER A 313 -5.12 -15.54 -9.48
CA SER A 313 -3.97 -15.16 -8.64
C SER A 313 -4.44 -14.39 -7.40
N CYS A 314 -3.75 -14.57 -6.28
CA CYS A 314 -3.98 -13.83 -5.04
C CYS A 314 -4.07 -12.31 -5.29
N PRO A 315 -4.85 -11.56 -4.48
CA PRO A 315 -4.95 -10.11 -4.59
C PRO A 315 -3.58 -9.43 -4.60
N ARG A 316 -3.42 -8.42 -5.46
CA ARG A 316 -2.20 -7.62 -5.56
C ARG A 316 -2.49 -6.20 -5.06
N LEU A 317 -1.63 -5.71 -4.19
CA LEU A 317 -1.74 -4.36 -3.65
C LEU A 317 -1.51 -3.31 -4.75
N GLY A 318 -2.20 -2.17 -4.65
CA GLY A 318 -1.90 -0.96 -5.44
C GLY A 318 -2.65 -0.85 -6.75
N TYR A 319 -1.98 -0.35 -7.79
CA TYR A 319 -2.65 -0.02 -9.06
C TYR A 319 -3.33 -1.22 -9.71
N GLU A 320 -2.70 -2.40 -9.61
CA GLU A 320 -3.18 -3.66 -10.17
C GLU A 320 -4.39 -4.28 -9.43
N ALA A 321 -4.83 -3.73 -8.30
CA ALA A 321 -6.01 -4.24 -7.58
C ALA A 321 -7.30 -4.21 -8.44
N GLU A 322 -7.33 -3.43 -9.52
CA GLU A 322 -8.43 -3.45 -10.49
C GLU A 322 -8.57 -4.78 -11.25
N LEU A 323 -7.47 -5.53 -11.46
CA LEU A 323 -7.54 -6.87 -12.04
C LEU A 323 -8.37 -7.83 -11.18
N TRP A 324 -8.37 -7.60 -9.86
CA TRP A 324 -9.17 -8.36 -8.92
C TRP A 324 -10.68 -8.06 -9.06
N LYS A 325 -11.06 -6.80 -9.29
CA LYS A 325 -12.46 -6.38 -9.56
C LYS A 325 -13.07 -7.16 -10.75
N ILE A 326 -12.31 -7.30 -11.83
CA ILE A 326 -12.76 -7.98 -13.07
C ILE A 326 -13.04 -9.46 -12.81
N GLY A 327 -12.18 -10.13 -12.03
CA GLY A 327 -12.32 -11.56 -11.72
C GLY A 327 -13.53 -11.93 -10.85
N MET A 328 -14.17 -10.96 -10.18
CA MET A 328 -15.20 -11.23 -9.17
C MET A 328 -16.63 -10.91 -9.58
N LYS A 329 -16.86 -9.96 -10.49
CA LYS A 329 -18.20 -9.50 -10.89
C LYS A 329 -19.15 -10.60 -11.37
N GLY A 330 -18.66 -11.79 -11.72
CA GLY A 330 -19.48 -12.92 -12.16
C GLY A 330 -19.39 -14.20 -11.32
N ARG A 331 -18.75 -14.19 -10.14
CA ARG A 331 -18.35 -15.47 -9.47
C ARG A 331 -18.50 -15.55 -7.96
N VAL A 332 -18.79 -14.44 -7.27
CA VAL A 332 -19.01 -14.45 -5.82
C VAL A 332 -20.49 -14.22 -5.53
N GLU A 333 -21.20 -15.27 -5.12
CA GLU A 333 -22.56 -15.13 -4.57
C GLU A 333 -22.50 -14.19 -3.35
N GLY A 334 -23.37 -13.18 -3.32
CA GLY A 334 -23.42 -12.20 -2.23
C GLY A 334 -22.33 -11.12 -2.25
N TRP A 335 -21.68 -10.86 -3.39
CA TRP A 335 -20.88 -9.63 -3.57
C TRP A 335 -21.75 -8.39 -3.28
N PRO A 336 -21.30 -7.43 -2.45
CA PRO A 336 -19.92 -7.23 -2.00
C PRO A 336 -19.60 -7.85 -0.62
N HIS A 337 -18.58 -8.72 -0.60
CA HIS A 337 -17.92 -9.17 0.64
C HIS A 337 -16.67 -8.31 0.90
N ARG A 338 -16.50 -7.82 2.12
CA ARG A 338 -15.28 -7.11 2.54
C ARG A 338 -14.15 -8.13 2.71
N THR A 339 -13.06 -7.96 1.97
CA THR A 339 -11.92 -8.88 1.98
C THR A 339 -10.74 -8.26 2.69
N ILE A 340 -10.28 -8.86 3.78
CA ILE A 340 -9.07 -8.43 4.48
C ILE A 340 -7.90 -9.27 3.99
N VAL A 341 -6.81 -8.60 3.59
CA VAL A 341 -5.60 -9.27 3.11
C VAL A 341 -4.34 -8.73 3.79
N TYR A 342 -3.36 -9.62 3.96
CA TYR A 342 -2.07 -9.32 4.57
C TYR A 342 -0.93 -9.62 3.62
N LEU A 343 0.12 -8.81 3.75
CA LEU A 343 1.42 -8.98 3.10
C LEU A 343 2.47 -8.33 3.99
N ASP A 344 3.74 -8.68 3.84
CA ASP A 344 4.88 -8.00 4.45
C ASP A 344 5.78 -7.45 3.36
N THR A 345 6.41 -6.31 3.62
CA THR A 345 7.26 -5.61 2.67
C THR A 345 8.66 -5.43 3.23
N SER A 346 9.65 -5.13 2.39
CA SER A 346 10.97 -4.72 2.87
C SER A 346 10.95 -3.28 3.39
N SER A 347 12.07 -2.81 3.97
CA SER A 347 12.17 -1.49 4.63
C SER A 347 12.40 -0.31 3.70
N ALA A 348 12.92 -0.56 2.51
CA ALA A 348 13.34 0.46 1.55
C ALA A 348 12.75 0.17 0.17
N SER A 349 12.59 1.23 -0.63
CA SER A 349 12.13 1.10 -2.01
C SER A 349 13.07 0.14 -2.76
N PRO A 350 12.55 -0.82 -3.54
CA PRO A 350 11.16 -0.93 -4.01
C PRO A 350 10.20 -1.76 -3.14
N PHE A 351 10.53 -2.03 -1.88
CA PHE A 351 9.68 -2.72 -0.89
C PHE A 351 9.37 -4.19 -1.18
N CYS A 352 10.03 -4.77 -2.17
CA CYS A 352 9.71 -6.07 -2.73
C CYS A 352 10.03 -7.21 -1.78
N THR A 353 9.17 -8.22 -1.82
CA THR A 353 9.28 -9.47 -1.07
C THR A 353 8.72 -10.60 -1.91
N TYR A 354 9.31 -11.78 -1.78
CA TYR A 354 8.97 -12.95 -2.58
C TYR A 354 8.54 -14.08 -1.68
N TYR A 355 7.38 -14.64 -1.95
CA TYR A 355 6.74 -15.63 -1.10
C TYR A 355 6.85 -17.01 -1.70
N PHE A 356 7.19 -17.96 -0.83
CA PHE A 356 7.11 -19.38 -1.10
C PHE A 356 6.32 -20.05 0.02
N VAL A 357 5.63 -21.14 -0.31
CA VAL A 357 5.11 -22.08 0.68
C VAL A 357 5.93 -23.36 0.61
N LEU A 358 6.38 -23.82 1.77
CA LEU A 358 6.97 -25.13 1.97
C LEU A 358 5.92 -26.04 2.62
N SER A 359 5.45 -27.03 1.87
CA SER A 359 4.50 -28.05 2.32
C SER A 359 5.27 -29.32 2.69
N VAL A 360 5.08 -29.82 3.90
CA VAL A 360 5.82 -30.98 4.43
C VAL A 360 4.85 -32.00 5.01
N VAL A 361 5.02 -33.27 4.66
CA VAL A 361 4.26 -34.40 5.22
C VAL A 361 5.22 -35.37 5.91
N ALA A 362 5.06 -35.57 7.21
CA ALA A 362 5.89 -36.48 8.01
C ALA A 362 5.23 -37.86 8.19
N VAL A 363 6.02 -38.95 8.22
CA VAL A 363 5.52 -40.34 8.33
C VAL A 363 5.61 -40.92 9.74
N GLY A 364 6.58 -40.46 10.54
CA GLY A 364 6.95 -41.02 11.84
C GLY A 364 6.04 -40.65 13.01
N GLU A 365 6.51 -40.86 14.24
CA GLU A 365 5.91 -40.24 15.43
C GLU A 365 5.82 -38.72 15.24
N ALA A 366 4.82 -38.08 15.88
CA ALA A 366 4.53 -36.67 15.64
C ALA A 366 5.79 -35.83 15.93
N MET A 367 6.25 -35.06 14.94
CA MET A 367 7.26 -34.02 15.14
C MET A 367 6.53 -32.82 15.77
N SER A 368 5.94 -33.05 16.95
CA SER A 368 4.93 -32.19 17.55
C SER A 368 5.51 -30.97 18.25
N ASP A 369 6.83 -30.96 18.48
CA ASP A 369 7.51 -29.94 19.27
C ASP A 369 8.86 -29.58 18.66
N GLY A 370 8.83 -28.89 17.51
CA GLY A 370 10.03 -28.50 16.81
C GLY A 370 9.76 -27.59 15.62
N TYR A 371 10.85 -27.23 14.95
CA TYR A 371 10.81 -26.36 13.79
C TYR A 371 11.71 -26.83 12.67
N ILE A 372 11.28 -26.52 11.45
CA ILE A 372 12.10 -26.67 10.25
C ILE A 372 12.75 -25.33 9.94
N SER A 373 14.06 -25.34 9.72
CA SER A 373 14.81 -24.26 9.08
C SER A 373 15.21 -24.72 7.68
N PHE A 374 15.14 -23.83 6.70
CA PHE A 374 15.61 -24.14 5.35
C PHE A 374 16.28 -22.95 4.68
N ARG A 375 17.08 -23.24 3.66
CA ARG A 375 17.69 -22.26 2.75
C ARG A 375 17.70 -22.79 1.33
N LEU A 376 17.65 -21.90 0.35
CA LEU A 376 17.59 -22.27 -1.07
C LEU A 376 18.94 -22.05 -1.72
N LEU A 377 19.40 -23.04 -2.47
CA LEU A 377 20.59 -22.97 -3.30
C LEU A 377 20.15 -22.91 -4.77
N ASN A 378 20.58 -21.89 -5.49
CA ASN A 378 20.36 -21.80 -6.94
C ASN A 378 21.50 -22.50 -7.72
N GLN A 379 21.28 -22.69 -9.02
CA GLN A 379 22.27 -23.30 -9.92
C GLN A 379 23.61 -22.53 -10.04
N LEU A 380 23.62 -21.24 -9.67
CA LEU A 380 24.83 -20.41 -9.65
C LEU A 380 25.63 -20.54 -8.35
N GLY A 381 25.16 -21.36 -7.40
CA GLY A 381 25.81 -21.54 -6.10
C GLY A 381 25.44 -20.49 -5.05
N THR A 382 24.51 -19.58 -5.34
CA THR A 382 24.01 -18.59 -4.37
C THR A 382 23.06 -19.24 -3.38
N ILE A 383 23.32 -19.00 -2.09
CA ILE A 383 22.47 -19.47 -0.99
C ILE A 383 21.63 -18.30 -0.47
N GLU A 384 20.32 -18.52 -0.42
CA GLU A 384 19.35 -17.54 0.08
C GLU A 384 18.58 -18.08 1.28
N ASN A 385 18.48 -17.26 2.32
CA ASN A 385 17.81 -17.63 3.57
C ASN A 385 16.42 -16.97 3.64
N PRO A 386 15.35 -17.75 3.86
CA PRO A 386 14.03 -17.19 4.09
C PRO A 386 13.93 -16.56 5.47
N ARG A 387 13.10 -15.52 5.56
CA ARG A 387 12.44 -15.15 6.81
C ARG A 387 11.24 -16.07 7.01
N LEU A 388 11.35 -16.97 8.00
CA LEU A 388 10.25 -17.80 8.44
C LEU A 388 9.33 -17.04 9.40
N TYR A 389 8.03 -17.18 9.18
CA TYR A 389 7.00 -16.43 9.90
C TYR A 389 6.73 -17.00 11.29
N GLU A 390 6.57 -18.32 11.34
CA GLU A 390 6.48 -19.12 12.55
C GLU A 390 7.56 -20.19 12.46
N LYS A 391 8.38 -20.29 13.51
CA LYS A 391 9.43 -21.29 13.56
C LYS A 391 8.80 -22.65 13.89
N SER A 392 8.12 -22.76 15.03
CA SER A 392 7.60 -24.03 15.51
C SER A 392 6.21 -24.35 14.96
N LYS A 393 6.03 -25.55 14.42
CA LYS A 393 4.72 -26.11 14.07
C LYS A 393 4.70 -27.60 14.38
N PRO A 394 3.62 -28.14 14.98
CA PRO A 394 3.50 -29.57 15.15
C PRO A 394 3.29 -30.24 13.79
N PHE A 395 4.16 -31.17 13.41
CA PHE A 395 3.92 -32.07 12.28
C PHE A 395 3.30 -33.36 12.79
N TYR A 396 1.98 -33.41 12.72
CA TYR A 396 1.25 -34.64 12.98
C TYR A 396 1.47 -35.65 11.85
N ARG A 397 1.38 -36.93 12.21
CA ARG A 397 1.61 -38.03 11.28
C ARG A 397 0.68 -37.94 10.08
N LEU A 398 1.26 -37.96 8.88
CA LEU A 398 0.59 -37.90 7.57
C LEU A 398 -0.26 -36.66 7.34
N GLN A 399 -0.07 -35.61 8.13
CA GLN A 399 -0.71 -34.33 7.90
C GLN A 399 0.22 -33.39 7.14
N GLU A 400 -0.30 -32.70 6.13
CA GLU A 400 0.43 -31.63 5.46
C GLU A 400 0.52 -30.40 6.37
N VAL A 401 1.74 -29.95 6.59
CA VAL A 401 2.03 -28.70 7.28
C VAL A 401 2.60 -27.71 6.28
N ASN A 402 1.96 -26.55 6.21
CA ASN A 402 2.38 -25.44 5.36
C ASN A 402 3.17 -24.40 6.17
N ILE A 403 4.34 -24.03 5.64
CA ILE A 403 5.21 -23.00 6.20
C ILE A 403 5.36 -21.89 5.16
N LEU A 404 4.92 -20.68 5.52
CA LEU A 404 5.12 -19.50 4.70
C LEU A 404 6.55 -19.00 4.88
N ALA A 405 7.22 -18.74 3.75
CA ALA A 405 8.57 -18.23 3.70
C ALA A 405 8.62 -16.96 2.85
N GLN A 406 9.28 -15.93 3.38
CA GLN A 406 9.55 -14.68 2.67
C GLN A 406 11.03 -14.55 2.34
N PHE A 407 11.33 -14.15 1.11
CA PHE A 407 12.66 -13.75 0.65
C PHE A 407 12.66 -12.27 0.27
N PHE A 408 13.83 -11.63 0.38
CA PHE A 408 14.03 -10.24 -0.07
C PHE A 408 14.57 -10.16 -1.50
N THR A 409 15.03 -11.28 -2.05
CA THR A 409 15.47 -11.47 -3.42
C THR A 409 14.62 -12.54 -4.09
N ASP A 410 14.43 -12.42 -5.40
CA ASP A 410 13.73 -13.46 -6.15
C ASP A 410 14.65 -14.65 -6.38
N VAL A 411 14.35 -15.78 -5.74
CA VAL A 411 15.14 -17.00 -5.88
C VAL A 411 14.66 -17.79 -7.10
N VAL A 412 15.43 -17.68 -8.19
CA VAL A 412 15.19 -18.41 -9.45
C VAL A 412 16.14 -19.59 -9.61
N ASN A 413 15.82 -20.52 -10.51
CA ASN A 413 16.67 -21.67 -10.86
C ASN A 413 17.16 -22.45 -9.63
N ILE A 414 16.25 -22.75 -8.71
CA ILE A 414 16.55 -23.46 -7.45
C ILE A 414 17.03 -24.88 -7.78
N SER A 415 18.25 -25.22 -7.39
CA SER A 415 18.84 -26.55 -7.59
C SER A 415 18.60 -27.48 -6.38
N SER A 416 18.73 -26.93 -5.17
CA SER A 416 18.67 -27.70 -3.93
C SER A 416 18.06 -26.89 -2.79
N ILE A 417 17.49 -27.59 -1.81
CA ILE A 417 17.08 -27.04 -0.52
C ILE A 417 17.98 -27.60 0.58
N GLY A 418 18.61 -26.71 1.34
CA GLY A 418 19.24 -27.05 2.62
C GLY A 418 18.17 -27.08 3.69
N LEU A 419 18.03 -28.19 4.41
CA LEU A 419 16.94 -28.43 5.36
C LEU A 419 17.50 -28.97 6.68
N THR A 420 17.01 -28.41 7.79
CA THR A 420 17.32 -28.86 9.15
C THR A 420 16.05 -28.86 9.98
N TYR A 421 15.88 -29.89 10.80
CA TYR A 421 14.86 -29.92 11.84
C TYR A 421 15.52 -29.79 13.21
N PHE A 422 14.88 -29.02 14.09
CA PHE A 422 15.27 -28.83 15.48
C PHE A 422 14.09 -29.11 16.39
N GLN A 423 14.24 -30.04 17.32
CA GLN A 423 13.31 -30.27 18.41
C GLN A 423 13.45 -29.15 19.45
N THR A 424 12.33 -28.65 19.98
CA THR A 424 12.33 -27.52 20.94
C THR A 424 12.44 -28.00 22.39
N SER A 425 11.92 -29.19 22.70
CA SER A 425 12.10 -29.84 24.00
C SER A 425 13.57 -30.21 24.26
N ASN A 426 14.03 -29.96 25.48
CA ASN A 426 15.40 -30.18 25.96
C ASN A 426 15.81 -31.66 26.09
N ILE A 427 15.01 -32.61 25.55
CA ILE A 427 15.40 -34.02 25.47
C ILE A 427 16.37 -34.11 24.29
N GLN A 428 17.66 -34.06 24.62
CA GLN A 428 18.76 -34.01 23.66
C GLN A 428 18.89 -35.35 22.91
N CYS A 429 18.01 -35.59 21.94
CA CYS A 429 18.03 -36.79 21.11
C CYS A 429 18.92 -36.58 19.88
N SER A 430 20.23 -36.55 20.08
CA SER A 430 21.22 -36.39 18.99
C SER A 430 21.18 -37.52 17.94
N THR A 431 20.50 -38.63 18.25
CA THR A 431 20.32 -39.80 17.38
C THR A 431 18.92 -39.87 16.74
N CYS A 432 18.03 -38.92 17.03
CA CYS A 432 16.67 -38.93 16.49
C CYS A 432 16.67 -38.74 14.97
N ASN A 433 15.80 -39.52 14.33
CA ASN A 433 15.62 -39.55 12.88
C ASN A 433 14.16 -39.27 12.56
N TYR A 434 13.89 -38.27 11.72
CA TYR A 434 12.56 -37.85 11.35
C TYR A 434 12.30 -38.17 9.87
N ARG A 435 11.32 -39.04 9.61
CA ARG A 435 10.98 -39.47 8.24
C ARG A 435 9.98 -38.52 7.61
N ILE A 436 10.34 -37.98 6.45
CA ILE A 436 9.50 -37.10 5.63
C ILE A 436 9.05 -37.84 4.37
N GLN A 437 7.73 -37.92 4.16
CA GLN A 437 7.11 -38.53 2.99
C GLN A 437 7.29 -37.64 1.76
N SER A 438 6.93 -36.38 1.89
CA SER A 438 6.96 -35.41 0.82
C SER A 438 7.32 -34.04 1.36
N LEU A 439 8.02 -33.31 0.51
CA LEU A 439 8.32 -31.90 0.64
C LEU A 439 8.02 -31.26 -0.70
N MET A 440 7.21 -30.21 -0.71
CA MET A 440 6.90 -29.40 -1.87
C MET A 440 7.22 -27.93 -1.58
N LEU A 441 7.94 -27.30 -2.49
CA LEU A 441 8.22 -25.87 -2.48
C LEU A 441 7.50 -25.24 -3.66
N LYS A 442 6.61 -24.28 -3.39
CA LYS A 442 5.83 -23.58 -4.41
C LYS A 442 6.01 -22.08 -4.26
N SER A 443 6.27 -21.38 -5.36
CA SER A 443 6.25 -19.91 -5.36
C SER A 443 4.81 -19.42 -5.31
N LEU A 444 4.53 -18.51 -4.37
CA LEU A 444 3.24 -17.84 -4.25
C LEU A 444 3.25 -16.47 -4.96
N THR A 445 4.41 -15.83 -5.07
CA THR A 445 4.57 -14.59 -5.87
C THR A 445 4.49 -14.87 -7.37
N TYR A 446 5.07 -15.99 -7.82
CA TYR A 446 5.14 -16.41 -9.22
C TYR A 446 4.52 -17.81 -9.39
N PRO A 447 3.18 -17.93 -9.30
CA PRO A 447 2.48 -19.22 -9.30
C PRO A 447 2.60 -20.01 -10.61
N GLU A 448 3.00 -19.35 -11.70
CA GLU A 448 3.32 -19.98 -12.98
C GLU A 448 4.59 -20.84 -12.95
N ARG A 449 5.46 -20.65 -11.94
CA ARG A 449 6.64 -21.49 -11.75
C ARG A 449 6.21 -22.87 -11.27
N PRO A 450 6.69 -23.96 -11.90
CA PRO A 450 6.31 -25.31 -11.50
C PRO A 450 6.78 -25.57 -10.06
N PRO A 451 5.94 -26.20 -9.22
CA PRO A 451 6.34 -26.55 -7.86
C PRO A 451 7.48 -27.57 -7.89
N LEU A 452 8.34 -27.50 -6.89
CA LEU A 452 9.53 -28.32 -6.74
C LEU A 452 9.35 -29.29 -5.58
N CYS A 453 9.52 -30.58 -5.82
CA CYS A 453 9.27 -31.64 -4.86
C CYS A 453 10.50 -32.49 -4.54
N ARG A 454 10.48 -33.07 -3.34
CA ARG A 454 11.32 -34.18 -2.90
C ARG A 454 10.47 -35.17 -2.10
N TYR A 455 10.70 -36.46 -2.31
CA TYR A 455 9.97 -37.53 -1.64
C TYR A 455 10.92 -38.44 -0.86
N ASN A 456 10.40 -39.04 0.20
CA ASN A 456 11.01 -40.11 1.00
C ASN A 456 12.46 -39.83 1.39
N PHE A 457 12.65 -39.08 2.46
CA PHE A 457 13.96 -38.82 3.05
C PHE A 457 13.89 -38.73 4.58
N THR A 458 15.05 -38.76 5.21
CA THR A 458 15.16 -38.73 6.68
C THR A 458 16.00 -37.53 7.08
N LEU A 459 15.50 -36.73 8.02
CA LEU A 459 16.25 -35.69 8.72
C LEU A 459 16.84 -36.26 10.01
N LYS A 460 18.03 -35.82 10.37
CA LYS A 460 18.63 -36.08 11.68
C LYS A 460 18.54 -34.81 12.52
N GLU A 461 18.31 -34.97 13.81
CA GLU A 461 18.19 -33.83 14.73
C GLU A 461 19.38 -32.88 14.62
N GLY A 462 19.11 -31.59 14.37
CA GLY A 462 20.11 -30.53 14.26
C GLY A 462 21.09 -30.63 13.09
N LYS A 463 20.97 -31.65 12.21
CA LYS A 463 21.88 -31.83 11.08
C LYS A 463 21.26 -31.34 9.78
N GLU A 464 21.96 -30.41 9.14
CA GLU A 464 21.58 -29.94 7.82
C GLU A 464 21.86 -30.98 6.73
N ILE A 465 20.92 -31.13 5.81
CA ILE A 465 21.11 -31.88 4.57
C ILE A 465 20.70 -31.04 3.37
N PHE A 466 21.42 -31.19 2.25
CA PHE A 466 21.04 -30.60 0.97
C PHE A 466 20.33 -31.63 0.09
N LEU A 467 19.10 -31.30 -0.29
CA LEU A 467 18.25 -32.14 -1.11
C LEU A 467 18.10 -31.51 -2.49
N LYS A 468 18.45 -32.26 -3.54
CA LYS A 468 18.13 -31.86 -4.92
C LYS A 468 16.63 -31.91 -5.12
N LEU A 469 16.05 -30.81 -5.58
CA LEU A 469 14.63 -30.71 -5.90
C LEU A 469 14.38 -31.01 -7.38
N ARG A 470 13.20 -31.52 -7.70
CA ARG A 470 12.75 -31.76 -9.08
C ARG A 470 11.34 -31.21 -9.24
N ALA A 471 10.92 -30.93 -10.48
CA ALA A 471 9.52 -30.58 -10.73
C ALA A 471 8.59 -31.69 -10.19
N CYS A 472 7.52 -31.29 -9.51
CA CYS A 472 6.55 -32.25 -8.96
C CYS A 472 5.87 -33.02 -10.10
N THR A 473 5.69 -34.33 -9.93
CA THR A 473 5.03 -35.18 -10.93
C THR A 473 3.53 -35.25 -10.66
N ALA A 474 2.71 -35.17 -11.71
CA ALA A 474 1.25 -35.13 -11.63
C ALA A 474 0.57 -36.31 -10.89
N LYS A 475 1.27 -37.44 -10.70
CA LYS A 475 0.77 -38.59 -9.94
C LYS A 475 0.77 -38.39 -8.41
N ASN A 476 1.41 -37.34 -7.90
CA ASN A 476 1.65 -37.11 -6.46
C ASN A 476 1.35 -35.65 -6.03
N ILE A 477 0.44 -34.96 -6.73
CA ILE A 477 -0.05 -33.60 -6.39
C ILE A 477 -1.44 -33.72 -5.79
#